data_AF-A0A7X7N8W0-F1
#
_entry.id   AF-A0A7X7N8W0-F1
#
_cell.length_a   1.000
_cell.length_b   1.000
_cell.length_c   1.000
_cell.angle_alpha   90.00
_cell.angle_beta   90.00
_cell.angle_gamma   90.00
#
_symmetry.space_group_name_H-M   'P 1'
#
loop_
_entity.id
_entity.type
_entity.pdbx_description
1 polymer ?
#
loop_
_entity_poly.entity_id
_entity_poly.type
_entity_poly.pdbx_seq_one_letter_code
_entity_poly.pdbx_strand_id
1 'polypeptide(L)'
;MSGIHLDLGDRLLKYSSLVLRYSQQLPCDEFGNQAADEMLTASFTALPEYGFASSSVSDRVFLSGCRLCLRRFLEVRHWLEAILERGVCSLDDTGALLRETDALVSIFSGIVVQLSVRLGDFHGIGGDCQDRRGGLY
;
A
#
# COMPACT_ATOMS: atom_id res chain seq x y z
N MET A 1 -9.25 8.45 28.07
CA MET A 1 -10.18 8.36 26.92
C MET A 1 -9.39 7.86 25.70
N SER A 2 -9.00 6.59 25.69
CA SER A 2 -8.04 6.03 24.73
C SER A 2 -8.65 4.78 24.11
N GLY A 3 -9.47 4.96 23.07
CA GLY A 3 -10.30 3.87 22.54
C GLY A 3 -10.46 3.82 21.03
N ILE A 4 -9.81 4.69 20.23
CA ILE A 4 -9.92 4.64 18.76
C ILE A 4 -8.61 5.05 18.09
N HIS A 5 -7.46 4.55 18.56
CA HIS A 5 -6.31 4.43 17.66
C HIS A 5 -6.46 3.05 17.03
N LEU A 6 -7.19 2.98 15.92
CA LEU A 6 -7.32 1.76 15.13
C LEU A 6 -5.89 1.39 14.71
N ASP A 7 -5.30 0.36 15.32
CA ASP A 7 -3.97 -0.10 14.91
C ASP A 7 -4.09 -0.66 13.48
N LEU A 8 -3.72 0.16 12.49
CA LEU A 8 -3.69 -0.26 11.10
C LEU A 8 -2.70 -1.41 10.88
N GLY A 9 -1.74 -1.65 11.78
CA GLY A 9 -0.79 -2.76 11.67
C GLY A 9 -1.49 -4.12 11.55
N ASP A 10 -2.42 -4.41 12.45
CA ASP A 10 -3.21 -5.66 12.41
C ASP A 10 -4.05 -5.77 11.13
N ARG A 11 -4.62 -4.65 10.67
CA ARG A 11 -5.41 -4.61 9.43
C ARG A 11 -4.52 -4.87 8.21
N LEU A 12 -3.33 -4.28 8.17
CA LEU A 12 -2.36 -4.49 7.10
C LEU A 12 -1.83 -5.92 7.09
N LEU A 13 -1.59 -6.54 8.25
CA LEU A 13 -1.19 -7.94 8.32
C LEU A 13 -2.29 -8.87 7.76
N LYS A 14 -3.55 -8.61 8.12
CA LYS A 14 -4.72 -9.33 7.56
C LYS A 14 -4.84 -9.11 6.06
N TYR A 15 -4.63 -7.88 5.59
CA TYR A 15 -4.63 -7.54 4.17
C TYR A 15 -3.52 -8.28 3.40
N SER A 16 -2.26 -8.24 3.84
CA SER A 16 -1.18 -8.98 3.18
C SER A 16 -1.44 -10.49 3.16
N SER A 17 -2.07 -11.03 4.20
CA SER A 17 -2.52 -12.42 4.23
C SER A 17 -3.65 -12.71 3.21
N LEU A 18 -4.56 -11.75 2.99
CA LEU A 18 -5.60 -11.86 1.96
C LEU A 18 -4.99 -11.82 0.56
N VAL A 19 -4.07 -10.88 0.30
CA VAL A 19 -3.33 -10.78 -0.96
C VAL A 19 -2.59 -12.09 -1.24
N LEU A 20 -1.89 -12.66 -0.25
CA LEU A 20 -1.20 -13.95 -0.42
C LEU A 20 -2.15 -15.07 -0.84
N ARG A 21 -3.27 -15.24 -0.14
CA ARG A 21 -4.26 -16.27 -0.47
C ARG A 21 -4.89 -16.05 -1.84
N TYR A 22 -5.10 -14.79 -2.23
CA TYR A 22 -5.65 -14.44 -3.53
C TYR A 22 -4.65 -14.69 -4.67
N SER A 23 -3.38 -14.30 -4.49
CA SER A 23 -2.32 -14.54 -5.45
C SER A 23 -2.12 -16.03 -5.78
N GLN A 24 -2.37 -16.92 -4.81
CA GLN A 24 -2.33 -18.38 -5.00
C GLN A 24 -3.47 -18.92 -5.89
N GLN A 25 -4.50 -18.12 -6.18
CA GLN A 25 -5.64 -18.50 -7.01
C GLN A 25 -5.51 -17.99 -8.46
N LEU A 26 -4.48 -17.18 -8.74
CA LEU A 26 -4.23 -16.65 -10.07
C LEU A 26 -3.83 -17.78 -11.03
N PRO A 27 -4.17 -17.65 -12.33
CA PRO A 27 -3.78 -18.65 -13.33
C PRO A 27 -2.25 -18.78 -13.40
N CYS A 28 -1.76 -20.00 -13.57
CA CYS A 28 -0.32 -20.26 -13.76
C CYS A 28 0.13 -19.92 -15.20
N ASP A 29 -0.05 -18.67 -15.60
CA ASP A 29 0.46 -18.08 -16.85
C ASP A 29 1.29 -16.83 -16.57
N GLU A 30 1.91 -16.26 -17.61
CA GLU A 30 2.81 -15.10 -17.49
C GLU A 30 2.17 -13.93 -16.73
N PHE A 31 0.93 -13.58 -17.08
CA PHE A 31 0.20 -12.50 -16.45
C PHE A 31 -0.16 -12.83 -15.00
N GLY A 32 -0.67 -14.03 -14.72
CA GLY A 32 -1.04 -14.43 -13.37
C GLY A 32 0.15 -14.49 -12.43
N ASN A 33 1.29 -15.00 -12.91
CA ASN A 33 2.55 -15.02 -12.15
C ASN A 33 3.05 -13.60 -11.87
N GLN A 34 3.06 -12.72 -12.88
CA GLN A 34 3.51 -11.34 -12.69
C GLN A 34 2.59 -10.56 -11.74
N ALA A 35 1.27 -10.70 -11.88
CA ALA A 35 0.31 -10.09 -10.98
C ALA A 35 0.49 -10.59 -9.53
N ALA A 36 0.67 -11.90 -9.35
CA ALA A 36 0.92 -12.51 -8.04
C ALA A 36 2.16 -11.88 -7.38
N ASP A 37 3.29 -11.86 -8.08
CA ASP A 37 4.57 -11.36 -7.56
C ASP A 37 4.52 -9.87 -7.23
N GLU A 38 3.97 -9.04 -8.11
CA GLU A 38 3.87 -7.60 -7.89
C GLU A 38 2.92 -7.26 -6.74
N MET A 39 1.75 -7.91 -6.66
CA MET A 39 0.79 -7.70 -5.57
C MET A 39 1.37 -8.15 -4.21
N LEU A 40 2.05 -9.31 -4.19
CA LEU A 40 2.74 -9.79 -3.00
C LEU A 40 3.82 -8.82 -2.56
N THR A 41 4.71 -8.43 -3.47
CA THR A 41 5.79 -7.48 -3.18
C THR A 41 5.21 -6.16 -2.67
N ALA A 42 4.11 -5.69 -3.25
CA ALA A 42 3.44 -4.48 -2.83
C ALA A 42 2.90 -4.56 -1.40
N SER A 43 2.14 -5.60 -1.09
CA SER A 43 1.57 -5.80 0.25
C SER A 43 2.64 -6.03 1.32
N PHE A 44 3.69 -6.78 1.02
CA PHE A 44 4.81 -7.06 1.94
C PHE A 44 5.83 -5.93 2.05
N THR A 45 5.80 -4.94 1.15
CA THR A 45 6.52 -3.67 1.32
C THR A 45 5.74 -2.71 2.22
N ALA A 46 4.43 -2.57 2.02
CA ALA A 46 3.61 -1.61 2.76
C ALA A 46 3.50 -1.94 4.26
N LEU A 47 3.40 -3.22 4.62
CA LEU A 47 3.28 -3.66 6.02
C LEU A 47 4.46 -3.20 6.91
N PRO A 48 5.72 -3.58 6.63
CA PRO A 48 6.86 -3.15 7.44
C PRO A 48 7.11 -1.65 7.35
N GLU A 49 6.84 -1.02 6.19
CA GLU A 49 6.98 0.43 6.04
C GLU A 49 6.04 1.19 6.99
N TYR A 50 4.76 0.80 7.05
CA TYR A 50 3.84 1.41 8.00
C TYR A 50 4.29 1.17 9.45
N GLY A 51 4.75 -0.03 9.78
CA GLY A 51 5.30 -0.34 11.11
C GLY A 51 6.47 0.57 11.48
N PHE A 52 7.41 0.78 10.58
CA PHE A 52 8.52 1.72 10.77
C PHE A 52 8.02 3.15 10.92
N ALA A 53 7.22 3.63 9.95
CA ALA A 53 6.71 4.99 9.89
C ALA A 53 5.91 5.37 11.15
N SER A 54 5.01 4.49 11.60
CA SER A 54 4.15 4.70 12.77
C SER A 54 4.90 4.67 14.09
N SER A 55 6.07 4.02 14.14
CA SER A 55 6.97 4.06 15.31
C SER A 55 7.87 5.30 15.34
N SER A 56 7.90 6.09 14.26
CA SER A 56 8.75 7.28 14.17
C SER A 56 8.17 8.46 14.94
N VAL A 57 9.05 9.23 15.57
CA VAL A 57 8.68 10.52 16.22
C VAL A 57 8.54 11.65 15.19
N SER A 58 9.07 11.47 13.97
CA SER A 58 9.07 12.49 12.93
C SER A 58 7.84 12.38 12.04
N ASP A 59 7.01 13.43 12.04
CA ASP A 59 5.86 13.56 11.14
C ASP A 59 6.24 13.44 9.65
N ARG A 60 7.46 13.87 9.28
CA ARG A 60 7.96 13.75 7.89
C ARG A 60 8.25 12.29 7.54
N VAL A 61 8.86 11.54 8.46
CA VAL A 61 9.10 10.09 8.26
C VAL A 61 7.77 9.36 8.18
N PHE A 62 6.81 9.72 9.05
CA PHE A 62 5.47 9.15 8.99
C PHE A 62 4.77 9.44 7.66
N LEU A 63 4.84 10.69 7.17
CA LEU A 63 4.28 11.09 5.87
C LEU A 63 4.92 10.33 4.70
N SER A 64 6.26 10.23 4.65
CA SER A 64 6.96 9.50 3.59
C SER A 64 6.57 8.02 3.57
N GLY A 65 6.50 7.36 4.73
CA GLY A 65 6.04 5.98 4.81
C GLY A 65 4.58 5.79 4.40
N CYS A 66 3.70 6.74 4.76
CA CYS A 66 2.30 6.73 4.31
C CYS A 66 2.17 6.92 2.79
N ARG A 67 3.00 7.80 2.18
CA ARG A 67 3.07 7.97 0.71
C ARG A 67 3.52 6.67 0.04
N LEU A 68 4.53 5.99 0.59
CA LEU A 68 5.00 4.71 0.07
C LEU A 68 3.88 3.65 0.14
N CYS A 69 3.23 3.51 1.30
CA CYS A 69 2.11 2.58 1.45
C CYS A 69 0.99 2.86 0.44
N LEU A 70 0.59 4.13 0.29
CA LEU A 70 -0.43 4.56 -0.68
C LEU A 70 -0.07 4.15 -2.11
N ARG A 71 1.19 4.37 -2.53
CA ARG A 71 1.68 3.93 -3.84
C ARG A 71 1.50 2.43 -4.04
N ARG A 72 1.91 1.62 -3.06
CA ARG A 72 1.84 0.15 -3.13
C ARG A 72 0.39 -0.34 -3.15
N PHE A 73 -0.53 0.29 -2.42
CA PHE A 73 -1.96 -0.07 -2.52
C PHE A 73 -2.57 0.28 -3.87
N LEU A 74 -2.18 1.41 -4.48
CA LEU A 74 -2.62 1.76 -5.83
C LEU A 74 -2.10 0.75 -6.86
N GLU A 75 -0.87 0.26 -6.74
CA GLU A 75 -0.36 -0.82 -7.60
C GLU A 75 -1.19 -2.09 -7.47
N VAL A 76 -1.52 -2.54 -6.24
CA VAL A 76 -2.40 -3.70 -6.04
C VAL A 76 -3.78 -3.46 -6.66
N ARG A 77 -4.33 -2.25 -6.49
CA ARG A 77 -5.62 -1.85 -7.07
C ARG A 77 -5.63 -1.99 -8.59
N HIS A 78 -4.60 -1.48 -9.28
CA HIS A 78 -4.50 -1.59 -10.74
C HIS A 78 -4.40 -3.04 -11.20
N TRP A 79 -3.67 -3.90 -10.47
CA TRP A 79 -3.63 -5.33 -10.78
C TRP A 79 -4.99 -6.00 -10.62
N LEU A 80 -5.73 -5.69 -9.56
CA LEU A 80 -7.09 -6.21 -9.36
C LEU A 80 -8.05 -5.76 -10.46
N GLU A 81 -7.96 -4.49 -10.89
CA GLU A 81 -8.72 -3.99 -12.05
C GLU A 81 -8.36 -4.74 -13.33
N ALA A 82 -7.07 -4.99 -13.59
CA ALA A 82 -6.64 -5.77 -14.75
C ALA A 82 -7.12 -7.23 -14.68
N ILE A 83 -7.16 -7.84 -13.49
CA ILE A 83 -7.67 -9.20 -13.30
C ILE A 83 -9.18 -9.27 -13.54
N LEU A 84 -9.95 -8.26 -13.07
CA LEU A 84 -11.39 -8.14 -13.36
C LEU A 84 -11.63 -8.02 -14.87
N GLU A 85 -10.88 -7.15 -15.54
CA GLU A 85 -10.99 -6.95 -16.99
C GLU A 85 -10.67 -8.24 -17.76
N ARG A 86 -9.66 -8.99 -17.32
CA ARG A 86 -9.28 -10.26 -17.95
C ARG A 86 -10.27 -11.40 -17.66
N GLY A 87 -11.07 -11.29 -16.60
CA GLY A 87 -12.06 -12.31 -16.22
C GLY A 87 -11.46 -13.66 -15.81
N VAL A 88 -10.25 -13.67 -15.24
CA VAL A 88 -9.51 -14.92 -14.90
C VAL A 88 -9.73 -15.41 -13.48
N CYS A 89 -10.44 -14.65 -12.64
CA CYS A 89 -10.74 -14.99 -11.26
C CYS A 89 -12.21 -14.75 -10.91
N SER A 90 -12.61 -15.26 -9.74
CA SER A 90 -13.93 -15.06 -9.15
C SER A 90 -14.20 -13.57 -8.91
N LEU A 91 -15.30 -13.05 -9.49
CA LEU A 91 -15.72 -11.65 -9.32
C LEU A 91 -15.97 -11.30 -7.84
N ASP A 92 -16.48 -12.24 -7.05
CA ASP A 92 -16.75 -12.03 -5.64
C ASP A 92 -15.45 -11.90 -4.83
N ASP A 93 -14.47 -12.78 -5.09
CA ASP A 93 -13.18 -12.77 -4.39
C ASP A 93 -12.35 -11.54 -4.80
N THR A 94 -12.27 -11.26 -6.11
CA THR A 94 -11.58 -10.08 -6.61
C THR A 94 -12.24 -8.80 -6.11
N GLY A 95 -13.58 -8.75 -6.12
CA GLY A 95 -14.34 -7.61 -5.61
C GLY A 95 -14.18 -7.41 -4.11
N ALA A 96 -14.08 -8.48 -3.32
CA ALA A 96 -13.81 -8.39 -1.88
C ALA A 96 -12.43 -7.82 -1.58
N LEU A 97 -11.40 -8.29 -2.28
CA LEU A 97 -10.04 -7.77 -2.11
C LEU A 97 -9.94 -6.32 -2.58
N LEU A 98 -10.55 -5.99 -3.73
CA LEU A 98 -10.58 -4.62 -4.26
C LEU A 98 -11.23 -3.62 -3.30
N ARG A 99 -12.35 -3.99 -2.66
CA ARG A 99 -12.99 -3.13 -1.64
C ARG A 99 -12.09 -2.85 -0.45
N GLU A 100 -11.34 -3.86 0.01
CA GLU A 100 -10.38 -3.66 1.10
C GLU A 100 -9.19 -2.80 0.65
N THR A 101 -8.68 -3.01 -0.57
CA THR A 101 -7.65 -2.17 -1.19
C THR A 101 -8.11 -0.71 -1.29
N ASP A 102 -9.33 -0.45 -1.78
CA ASP A 102 -9.90 0.90 -1.88
C ASP A 102 -10.07 1.55 -0.50
N ALA A 103 -10.46 0.78 0.52
CA ALA A 103 -10.53 1.28 1.89
C ALA A 103 -9.16 1.69 2.43
N LEU A 104 -8.10 0.91 2.17
CA LEU A 104 -6.73 1.27 2.52
C LEU A 104 -6.25 2.49 1.74
N VAL A 105 -6.51 2.56 0.43
CA VAL A 105 -6.20 3.74 -0.40
C VAL A 105 -6.87 4.99 0.16
N SER A 106 -8.16 4.91 0.52
CA SER A 106 -8.90 6.03 1.11
C SER A 106 -8.29 6.50 2.43
N ILE A 107 -7.96 5.57 3.33
CA ILE A 107 -7.34 5.87 4.62
C ILE A 107 -5.98 6.55 4.42
N PHE A 108 -5.09 5.94 3.64
CA PHE A 108 -3.75 6.46 3.44
C PHE A 108 -3.75 7.77 2.65
N SER A 109 -4.65 7.94 1.69
CA SER A 109 -4.86 9.22 1.00
C SER A 109 -5.30 10.32 1.97
N GLY A 110 -6.26 10.04 2.85
CA GLY A 110 -6.69 10.98 3.89
C GLY A 110 -5.55 11.40 4.83
N ILE A 111 -4.75 10.43 5.30
CA ILE A 111 -3.57 10.70 6.14
C ILE A 111 -2.56 11.58 5.40
N VAL A 112 -2.21 11.22 4.16
CA VAL A 112 -1.25 11.98 3.34
C VAL A 112 -1.74 13.42 3.13
N VAL A 113 -2.99 13.62 2.73
CA VAL A 113 -3.56 14.96 2.52
C VAL A 113 -3.52 15.78 3.81
N GLN A 114 -3.99 15.22 4.92
CA GLN A 114 -4.05 15.93 6.20
C GLN A 114 -2.65 16.34 6.70
N LEU A 115 -1.67 15.42 6.61
CA LEU A 115 -0.30 15.68 7.03
C LEU A 115 0.44 16.64 6.09
N SER A 116 0.24 16.52 4.78
CA SER A 116 0.79 17.44 3.79
C SER A 116 0.36 18.88 4.05
N VAL A 117 -0.93 19.11 4.33
CA VAL A 117 -1.44 20.44 4.70
C VAL A 117 -0.81 20.93 6.00
N ARG A 118 -0.74 20.07 7.03
CA ARG A 118 -0.17 20.43 8.34
C ARG A 118 1.32 20.78 8.28
N LEU A 119 2.08 20.09 7.43
CA LEU A 119 3.54 20.26 7.28
C LEU A 119 3.93 21.27 6.19
N GLY A 120 2.97 21.76 5.41
CA GLY A 120 3.23 22.58 4.22
C GLY A 120 4.02 21.84 3.14
N ASP A 121 3.87 20.51 3.04
CA ASP A 121 4.60 19.65 2.11
C ASP A 121 3.67 19.05 1.06
N PHE A 122 3.66 19.67 -0.12
CA PHE A 122 2.81 19.28 -1.26
C PHE A 122 3.53 18.41 -2.30
N HIS A 123 4.68 17.82 -1.97
CA HIS A 123 5.32 16.89 -2.90
C HIS A 123 4.42 15.69 -3.17
N GLY A 124 4.28 15.32 -4.45
CA GLY A 124 3.52 14.16 -4.87
C GLY A 124 4.16 12.84 -4.45
N ILE A 125 3.48 11.72 -4.72
CA ILE A 125 3.92 10.36 -4.37
C ILE A 125 5.24 9.95 -5.06
N GLY A 126 5.72 10.72 -6.05
CA GLY A 126 6.98 10.51 -6.77
C GLY A 126 8.19 11.34 -6.29
N GLY A 127 8.11 11.98 -5.12
CA GLY A 127 9.07 13.02 -4.71
C GLY A 127 10.42 12.58 -4.13
N ASP A 128 10.62 11.31 -3.76
CA ASP A 128 11.89 10.86 -3.15
C ASP A 128 12.67 9.93 -4.09
N CYS A 129 13.33 10.55 -5.07
CA CYS A 129 14.53 10.03 -5.71
C CYS A 129 15.58 11.15 -5.74
N GLN A 130 16.67 10.95 -5.01
CA GLN A 130 17.91 11.76 -4.96
C GLN A 130 17.92 13.00 -4.05
N ASP A 131 18.30 12.79 -2.79
CA ASP A 131 19.44 13.54 -2.25
C ASP A 131 20.24 12.70 -1.23
N ARG A 132 21.10 11.80 -1.74
CA ARG A 132 22.33 11.40 -1.04
C ARG A 132 23.50 12.11 -1.72
N ARG A 133 23.58 13.44 -1.64
CA ARG A 133 24.86 14.14 -1.75
C ARG A 133 25.35 14.56 -0.38
N GLY A 134 26.37 13.83 0.09
CA GLY A 134 27.19 14.16 1.24
C GLY A 134 27.86 12.89 1.75
N GLY A 135 29.17 12.67 1.66
CA GLY A 135 30.25 13.37 0.98
C GLY A 135 31.41 12.37 0.94
N LEU A 136 32.10 12.26 -0.19
CA LEU A 136 33.39 11.56 -0.28
C LEU A 136 34.48 12.63 -0.20
N TYR A 137 35.04 12.76 1.00
CA TYR A 137 36.44 13.13 1.24
C TYR A 137 36.96 12.17 2.30
#